data_AF-A0A6J1D4Z8-F1
#
_entry.id   AF-A0A6J1D4Z8-F1
#
_cell.length_a   1.000
_cell.length_b   1.000
_cell.length_c   1.000
_cell.angle_alpha   90.00
_cell.angle_beta   90.00
_cell.angle_gamma   90.00
#
_symmetry.space_group_name_H-M   'P 1'
#
loop_
_entity.id
_entity.type
_entity.pdbx_description
1 polymer ?
#
loop_
_entity_poly.entity_id
_entity_poly.type
_entity_poly.pdbx_seq_one_letter_code
_entity_poly.pdbx_strand_id
1 'polypeptide(L)'
;MSTGRLKDGDRRLVVPMPPEPKSETQLASTDSNALVAYTPPVKEEDEDLEVKLRRIIDNVPVRVSNTSGSSAGSGSGDFHQYRQMRRKEQDRLARMDVDYQRKKEIAEFNMRREERLKAAEERTEKKRLKRQKKKQRRKEKKRKVNSGGDENQKDASSGDDGDTDNGEDEAT
;
A
#
# COMPACT_ATOMS: atom_id res chain seq x y z
N MET A 1 -35.69 -30.29 25.42
CA MET A 1 -34.39 -29.78 25.90
C MET A 1 -33.54 -29.56 24.64
N SER A 2 -33.47 -28.39 23.98
CA SER A 2 -32.79 -27.11 24.35
C SER A 2 -31.41 -27.39 24.95
N THR A 3 -30.25 -27.05 24.39
CA THR A 3 -29.70 -25.87 23.67
C THR A 3 -28.39 -26.30 22.96
N GLY A 4 -27.79 -25.71 21.93
CA GLY A 4 -27.97 -24.47 21.18
C GLY A 4 -26.90 -24.39 20.07
N ARG A 5 -27.26 -23.85 18.89
CA ARG A 5 -26.35 -23.57 17.77
C ARG A 5 -25.52 -22.33 18.08
N LEU A 6 -24.20 -22.42 17.92
CA LEU A 6 -23.32 -21.26 17.86
C LEU A 6 -23.66 -20.48 16.58
N LYS A 7 -24.05 -19.21 16.76
CA LYS A 7 -24.29 -18.26 15.67
C LYS A 7 -22.95 -17.81 15.12
N ASP A 8 -22.72 -18.04 13.83
CA ASP A 8 -21.67 -17.38 13.06
C ASP A 8 -21.99 -15.88 12.95
N GLY A 9 -21.52 -15.12 13.94
CA GLY A 9 -21.51 -13.67 13.89
C GLY A 9 -20.33 -13.20 13.06
N ASP A 10 -20.63 -12.58 11.91
CA ASP A 10 -19.87 -11.49 11.30
C ASP A 10 -18.33 -11.58 11.38
N ARG A 11 -17.71 -12.47 10.60
CA ARG A 11 -16.29 -12.33 10.23
C ARG A 11 -16.15 -11.22 9.19
N ARG A 12 -16.13 -9.97 9.66
CA ARG A 12 -15.71 -8.81 8.85
C ARG A 12 -14.20 -8.90 8.63
N LEU A 13 -13.78 -9.16 7.40
CA LEU A 13 -12.38 -8.97 6.98
C LEU A 13 -12.03 -7.48 7.07
N VAL A 14 -11.28 -7.12 8.10
CA VAL A 14 -10.75 -5.77 8.29
C VAL A 14 -9.54 -5.60 7.38
N VAL A 15 -9.71 -4.83 6.30
CA VAL A 15 -8.58 -4.27 5.54
C VAL A 15 -7.88 -3.26 6.46
N PRO A 16 -6.57 -3.38 6.75
CA PRO A 16 -5.87 -2.33 7.47
C PRO A 16 -5.75 -1.11 6.55
N MET A 17 -6.56 -0.10 6.85
CA MET A 17 -6.45 1.26 6.35
C MET A 17 -5.13 1.87 6.87
N PRO A 18 -4.35 2.59 6.05
CA PRO A 18 -3.21 3.35 6.58
C PRO A 18 -3.71 4.41 7.56
N PRO A 19 -3.01 4.67 8.67
CA PRO A 19 -3.49 5.59 9.68
C PRO A 19 -3.48 7.03 9.16
N GLU A 20 -4.67 7.58 8.96
CA GLU A 20 -4.89 9.04 8.91
C GLU A 20 -4.61 9.64 10.29
N PRO A 21 -3.99 10.83 10.38
CA PRO A 21 -3.59 11.45 11.63
C PRO A 21 -4.82 11.93 12.41
N LYS A 22 -5.11 11.30 13.55
CA LYS A 22 -6.13 11.78 14.48
C LYS A 22 -5.50 12.68 15.52
N SER A 23 -5.93 13.93 15.45
CA SER A 23 -5.89 14.92 16.52
C SER A 23 -6.56 14.39 17.80
N GLU A 24 -5.93 14.73 18.92
CA GLU A 24 -6.51 14.89 20.26
C GLU A 24 -6.81 13.61 21.06
N THR A 25 -5.75 13.11 21.71
CA THR A 25 -5.83 12.35 22.95
C THR A 25 -6.22 13.26 24.12
N GLN A 26 -7.43 13.09 24.66
CA GLN A 26 -7.74 13.52 26.03
C GLN A 26 -7.16 12.48 27.00
N LEU A 27 -5.99 12.76 27.57
CA LEU A 27 -5.44 11.99 28.69
C LEU A 27 -5.74 12.70 30.01
N ALA A 28 -6.20 11.88 30.95
CA ALA A 28 -6.62 12.23 32.29
C ALA A 28 -5.52 12.94 33.09
N SER A 29 -6.00 13.82 33.97
CA SER A 29 -5.27 14.65 34.93
C SER A 29 -4.39 13.85 35.88
N THR A 30 -3.08 14.04 35.74
CA THR A 30 -2.12 13.90 36.85
C THR A 30 -1.38 15.23 36.95
N ASP A 31 -1.52 15.89 38.10
CA ASP A 31 -0.96 17.20 38.38
C ASP A 31 0.56 17.19 38.22
N SER A 32 1.07 17.84 37.18
CA SER A 32 2.49 18.06 36.96
C SER A 32 2.67 19.40 36.26
N ASN A 33 3.19 20.39 37.00
CA ASN A 33 3.52 21.74 36.54
C ASN A 33 4.70 21.72 35.54
N ALA A 34 4.50 21.15 34.35
CA ALA A 34 5.45 21.21 33.24
C ALA A 34 4.83 22.04 32.12
N LEU A 35 5.08 23.35 32.12
CA LEU A 35 4.52 24.33 31.19
C LEU A 35 5.03 24.21 29.74
N VAL A 36 5.89 23.24 29.42
CA VAL A 36 6.34 22.98 28.05
C VAL A 36 6.39 21.46 27.83
N ALA A 37 5.50 20.95 26.99
CA ALA A 37 5.63 19.60 26.47
C ALA A 37 6.92 19.53 25.65
N TYR A 38 7.85 18.66 26.03
CA TYR A 38 9.06 18.40 25.26
C TYR A 38 8.67 17.83 23.90
N THR A 39 8.75 18.67 22.87
CA THR A 39 8.66 18.24 21.47
C THR A 39 10.08 17.83 21.06
N PRO A 40 10.32 16.55 20.72
CA PRO A 40 11.63 16.13 20.25
C PRO A 40 11.96 16.92 18.97
N PRO A 41 13.19 17.46 18.84
CA PRO A 41 13.56 18.23 17.65
C PRO A 41 13.41 17.36 16.40
N VAL A 42 12.67 17.86 15.42
CA VAL A 42 12.53 17.22 14.11
C VAL A 42 13.87 17.37 13.40
N LYS A 43 14.41 16.26 12.91
CA LYS A 43 15.72 16.12 12.27
C LYS A 43 15.78 16.75 10.87
N GLU A 44 15.07 17.84 10.61
CA GLU A 44 15.06 18.47 9.28
C GLU A 44 16.46 18.99 8.90
N GLU A 45 17.24 19.43 9.88
CA GLU A 45 18.64 19.84 9.69
C GLU A 45 19.54 18.66 9.27
N ASP A 46 19.24 17.43 9.70
CA ASP A 46 20.03 16.24 9.32
C ASP A 46 19.78 15.87 7.85
N GLU A 47 18.54 15.98 7.37
CA GLU A 47 18.18 15.74 5.97
C GLU A 47 18.85 16.76 5.03
N ASP A 48 18.91 18.04 5.44
CA ASP A 48 19.59 19.10 4.70
C ASP A 48 21.10 18.87 4.60
N LEU A 49 21.73 18.38 5.67
CA LEU A 49 23.15 18.03 5.68
C LEU A 49 23.44 16.86 4.74
N GLU A 50 22.59 15.83 4.73
CA GLU A 50 22.75 14.68 3.84
C GLU A 50 22.60 15.06 2.37
N VAL A 51 21.63 15.92 2.04
CA VAL A 51 21.44 16.45 0.68
C VAL A 51 22.64 17.29 0.25
N LYS A 52 23.17 18.14 1.14
CA LYS A 52 24.36 18.95 0.88
C LYS A 52 25.60 18.08 0.70
N LEU A 53 25.77 17.04 1.52
CA LEU A 53 26.89 16.10 1.42
C LEU A 53 26.84 15.30 0.12
N ARG A 54 25.66 14.82 -0.30
CA ARG A 54 25.48 14.19 -1.63
C ARG A 54 25.88 15.15 -2.74
N ARG A 55 25.40 16.39 -2.69
CA ARG A 55 25.75 17.42 -3.67
C ARG A 55 27.26 17.68 -3.73
N ILE A 56 27.95 17.70 -2.60
CA ILE A 56 29.40 17.86 -2.54
C ILE A 56 30.11 16.65 -3.14
N ILE A 57 29.72 15.43 -2.76
CA ILE A 57 30.32 14.19 -3.27
C ILE A 57 30.19 14.09 -4.79
N ASP A 58 29.03 14.46 -5.33
CA ASP A 58 28.73 14.31 -6.77
C ASP A 58 29.33 15.43 -7.63
N ASN A 59 29.40 16.66 -7.11
CA ASN A 59 29.75 17.84 -7.93
C ASN A 59 31.15 18.41 -7.63
N VAL A 60 31.76 18.08 -6.48
CA VAL A 60 33.09 18.59 -6.13
C VAL A 60 34.15 17.57 -6.55
N PRO A 61 35.08 17.92 -7.44
CA PRO A 61 36.16 17.01 -7.83
C PRO A 61 37.01 16.62 -6.61
N VAL A 62 37.06 15.32 -6.32
CA VAL A 62 37.89 14.79 -5.24
C VAL A 62 39.34 14.76 -5.69
N ARG A 63 40.16 15.67 -5.16
CA ARG A 63 41.62 15.64 -5.36
C ARG A 63 42.24 14.67 -4.35
N VAL A 64 42.86 13.61 -4.85
CA VAL A 64 43.67 12.69 -4.03
C VAL A 64 45.10 13.21 -4.00
N SER A 65 45.64 13.49 -2.81
CA SER A 65 47.00 14.02 -2.62
C SER A 65 48.08 12.92 -2.55
N ASN A 66 47.70 11.67 -2.31
CA ASN A 66 48.61 10.58 -1.93
C ASN A 66 48.85 9.57 -3.07
N THR A 67 48.78 10.02 -4.33
CA THR A 67 48.98 9.16 -5.51
C THR A 67 50.44 9.19 -5.95
N SER A 68 51.08 8.02 -5.98
CA SER A 68 52.38 7.81 -6.64
C SER A 68 52.23 7.87 -8.16
N GLY A 69 53.34 8.08 -8.88
CA GLY A 69 53.35 8.14 -10.35
C GLY A 69 52.91 6.83 -11.00
N SER A 70 52.33 6.89 -12.20
CA SER A 70 51.73 5.73 -12.87
C SER A 70 52.71 4.58 -13.19
N SER A 71 54.00 4.90 -13.31
CA SER A 71 55.08 3.93 -13.52
C SER A 71 55.87 3.60 -12.24
N ALA A 72 55.45 4.14 -11.09
CA ALA A 72 56.08 3.82 -9.82
C ALA A 72 55.77 2.36 -9.45
N GLY A 73 56.76 1.65 -8.89
CA GLY A 73 56.57 0.29 -8.38
C GLY A 73 55.64 0.27 -7.15
N SER A 74 55.29 -0.93 -6.70
CA SER A 74 54.41 -1.07 -5.53
C SER A 74 55.13 -0.70 -4.23
N GLY A 75 54.57 0.25 -3.49
CA GLY A 75 55.02 0.65 -2.16
C GLY A 75 54.52 -0.29 -1.06
N SER A 76 55.18 -0.25 0.10
CA SER A 76 54.79 -1.06 1.27
C SER A 76 53.39 -0.75 1.81
N GLY A 77 52.84 0.44 1.51
CA GLY A 77 51.51 0.87 1.91
C GLY A 77 50.38 0.51 0.93
N ASP A 78 50.70 0.14 -0.31
CA ASP A 78 49.71 -0.04 -1.38
C ASP A 78 48.74 -1.18 -1.08
N PHE A 79 49.25 -2.25 -0.47
CA PHE A 79 48.43 -3.38 -0.04
C PHE A 79 47.32 -2.94 0.92
N HIS A 80 47.64 -2.10 1.90
CA HIS A 80 46.66 -1.62 2.87
C HIS A 80 45.67 -0.63 2.26
N GLN A 81 46.11 0.20 1.30
CA GLN A 81 45.22 1.08 0.55
C GLN A 81 44.22 0.26 -0.29
N TYR A 82 44.70 -0.74 -1.03
CA TYR A 82 43.84 -1.65 -1.79
C TYR A 82 42.82 -2.36 -0.91
N ARG A 83 43.26 -2.91 0.24
CA ARG A 83 42.37 -3.59 1.18
C ARG A 83 41.25 -2.67 1.67
N GLN A 84 41.56 -1.41 2.01
CA GLN A 84 40.57 -0.44 2.46
C GLN A 84 39.61 -0.05 1.33
N MET A 85 40.13 0.22 0.13
CA MET A 85 39.29 0.56 -1.03
C MET A 85 38.37 -0.59 -1.44
N ARG A 86 38.88 -1.83 -1.46
CA ARG A 86 38.08 -3.01 -1.78
C ARG A 86 36.93 -3.19 -0.79
N ARG A 87 37.17 -3.01 0.51
CA ARG A 87 36.09 -3.08 1.52
C ARG A 87 35.04 -1.99 1.32
N LYS A 88 35.48 -0.73 1.13
CA LYS A 88 34.58 0.39 0.85
C LYS A 88 33.71 0.11 -0.37
N GLU A 89 34.28 -0.47 -1.42
CA GLU A 89 33.53 -0.80 -2.64
C GLU A 89 32.58 -1.99 -2.45
N GLN A 90 33.00 -3.04 -1.74
CA GLN A 90 32.12 -4.15 -1.39
C GLN A 90 30.93 -3.69 -0.55
N ASP A 91 31.17 -2.85 0.46
CA ASP A 91 30.11 -2.27 1.30
C ASP A 91 29.16 -1.39 0.46
N ARG A 92 29.70 -0.62 -0.50
CA ARG A 92 28.91 0.19 -1.43
C ARG A 92 27.99 -0.67 -2.29
N LEU A 93 28.52 -1.73 -2.89
CA LEU A 93 27.75 -2.67 -3.72
C LEU A 93 26.67 -3.37 -2.88
N ALA A 94 27.03 -3.89 -1.69
CA ALA A 94 26.09 -4.55 -0.81
C ALA A 94 24.92 -3.63 -0.40
N ARG A 95 25.18 -2.36 -0.09
CA ARG A 95 24.12 -1.38 0.22
C ARG A 95 23.19 -1.14 -0.97
N MET A 96 23.76 -1.00 -2.16
CA MET A 96 22.99 -0.82 -3.40
C MET A 96 22.09 -2.02 -3.68
N ASP A 97 22.59 -3.24 -3.49
CA ASP A 97 21.83 -4.47 -3.69
C ASP A 97 20.67 -4.60 -2.69
N VAL A 98 20.92 -4.28 -1.41
CA VAL A 98 19.87 -4.29 -0.37
C VAL A 98 18.77 -3.27 -0.68
N ASP A 99 19.14 -2.05 -1.09
CA ASP A 99 18.17 -1.02 -1.46
C ASP A 99 17.37 -1.41 -2.71
N TYR A 100 18.00 -2.06 -3.68
CA TYR A 100 17.33 -2.58 -4.87
C TYR A 100 16.32 -3.69 -4.51
N GLN A 101 16.73 -4.67 -3.69
CA GLN A 101 15.85 -5.74 -3.22
C GLN A 101 14.64 -5.18 -2.47
N ARG A 102 14.87 -4.24 -1.54
CA ARG A 102 13.78 -3.56 -0.81
C ARG A 102 12.80 -2.86 -1.75
N LYS A 103 13.29 -2.10 -2.73
CA LYS A 103 12.44 -1.42 -3.72
C LYS A 103 11.64 -2.41 -4.57
N LYS A 104 12.27 -3.51 -4.97
CA LYS A 104 11.62 -4.58 -5.74
C LYS A 104 10.50 -5.24 -4.93
N GLU A 105 10.76 -5.62 -3.68
CA GLU A 105 9.76 -6.22 -2.80
C GLU A 105 8.55 -5.30 -2.55
N ILE A 106 8.79 -4.01 -2.33
CA ILE A 106 7.73 -3.01 -2.15
C ILE A 106 6.90 -2.88 -3.44
N ALA A 107 7.55 -2.81 -4.60
CA ALA A 107 6.86 -2.71 -5.88
C ALA A 107 6.00 -3.96 -6.13
N GLU A 108 6.54 -5.16 -5.92
CA GLU A 108 5.80 -6.41 -6.06
C GLU A 108 4.61 -6.50 -5.08
N PHE A 109 4.80 -6.08 -3.82
CA PHE A 109 3.74 -6.06 -2.83
C PHE A 109 2.61 -5.11 -3.23
N ASN A 110 2.95 -3.90 -3.70
CA ASN A 110 1.97 -2.91 -4.14
C ASN A 110 1.20 -3.40 -5.37
N MET A 111 1.89 -3.97 -6.36
CA MET A 111 1.24 -4.59 -7.53
C MET A 111 0.25 -5.68 -7.11
N ARG A 112 0.67 -6.63 -6.27
CA ARG A 112 -0.22 -7.70 -5.76
C ARG A 112 -1.39 -7.17 -4.92
N ARG A 113 -1.21 -6.04 -4.23
CA ARG A 113 -2.28 -5.40 -3.45
C ARG A 113 -3.28 -4.72 -4.39
N GLU A 114 -2.80 -3.99 -5.37
CA GLU A 114 -3.63 -3.31 -6.37
C GLU A 114 -4.42 -4.30 -7.21
N GLU A 115 -3.82 -5.42 -7.63
CA GLU A 115 -4.52 -6.48 -8.36
C GLU A 115 -5.67 -7.07 -7.55
N ARG A 116 -5.46 -7.36 -6.27
CA ARG A 116 -6.53 -7.86 -5.37
C ARG A 116 -7.64 -6.84 -5.17
N LEU A 117 -7.29 -5.56 -5.03
CA LEU A 117 -8.27 -4.49 -4.90
C LEU A 117 -9.08 -4.31 -6.20
N LYS A 118 -8.42 -4.28 -7.36
CA LYS A 118 -9.07 -4.22 -8.68
C LYS A 118 -10.02 -5.40 -8.90
N ALA A 119 -9.58 -6.62 -8.58
CA ALA A 119 -10.45 -7.81 -8.69
C ALA A 119 -11.67 -7.73 -7.78
N ALA A 120 -11.52 -7.21 -6.56
CA ALA A 120 -12.65 -6.99 -5.65
C ALA A 120 -13.58 -5.88 -6.17
N GLU A 121 -13.03 -4.78 -6.66
CA GLU A 121 -13.77 -3.68 -7.27
C GLU A 121 -14.58 -4.16 -8.48
N GLU A 122 -13.97 -4.88 -9.43
CA GLU A 122 -14.67 -5.46 -10.58
C GLU A 122 -15.83 -6.39 -10.18
N ARG A 123 -15.62 -7.25 -9.17
CA ARG A 123 -16.70 -8.11 -8.64
C ARG A 123 -17.83 -7.26 -8.04
N THR A 124 -17.51 -6.21 -7.28
CA THR A 124 -18.51 -5.33 -6.69
C THR A 124 -19.23 -4.47 -7.73
N GLU A 125 -18.54 -4.00 -8.76
CA GLU A 125 -19.09 -3.21 -9.86
C GLU A 125 -20.04 -4.04 -10.71
N LYS A 126 -19.67 -5.26 -11.10
CA LYS A 126 -20.58 -6.19 -11.80
C LYS A 126 -21.87 -6.41 -11.01
N LYS A 127 -21.76 -6.66 -9.69
CA LYS A 127 -22.93 -6.80 -8.80
C LYS A 127 -23.73 -5.48 -8.68
N ARG A 128 -23.06 -4.33 -8.60
CA ARG A 128 -23.69 -3.00 -8.54
C ARG A 128 -24.45 -2.68 -9.83
N LEU A 129 -23.87 -2.96 -10.99
CA LEU A 129 -24.49 -2.79 -12.32
C LEU A 129 -25.73 -3.67 -12.46
N LYS A 130 -25.65 -4.96 -12.08
CA LYS A 130 -26.82 -5.87 -12.04
C LYS A 130 -27.94 -5.29 -11.18
N ARG A 131 -27.64 -4.80 -9.97
CA ARG A 131 -28.62 -4.17 -9.06
C ARG A 131 -29.21 -2.88 -9.63
N GLN A 132 -28.38 -2.03 -10.27
CA GLN A 132 -28.85 -0.80 -10.90
C GLN A 132 -29.81 -1.08 -12.06
N LYS A 133 -29.49 -2.04 -12.94
CA LYS A 133 -30.38 -2.47 -14.04
C LYS A 133 -31.71 -3.01 -13.52
N LYS A 134 -31.70 -3.82 -12.45
CA LYS A 134 -32.92 -4.30 -11.78
C LYS A 134 -33.74 -3.14 -11.18
N LYS A 135 -33.08 -2.16 -10.55
CA LYS A 135 -33.72 -0.96 -10.01
C LYS A 135 -34.34 -0.09 -11.09
N GLN A 136 -33.67 0.10 -12.22
CA GLN A 136 -34.20 0.83 -13.39
C GLN A 136 -35.43 0.13 -13.98
N ARG A 137 -35.35 -1.18 -14.25
CA ARG A 137 -36.50 -1.99 -14.72
C ARG A 137 -37.71 -1.90 -13.77
N ARG A 138 -37.49 -1.95 -12.45
CA ARG A 138 -38.57 -1.80 -11.46
C ARG A 138 -39.19 -0.40 -11.48
N LYS A 139 -38.37 0.66 -11.64
CA LYS A 139 -38.85 2.04 -11.77
C LYS A 139 -39.66 2.23 -13.05
N GLU A 140 -39.20 1.69 -14.18
CA GLU A 140 -39.92 1.74 -15.46
C GLU A 140 -41.27 1.03 -15.38
N LYS A 141 -41.33 -0.18 -14.80
CA LYS A 141 -42.59 -0.88 -14.54
C LYS A 141 -43.54 -0.04 -13.67
N LYS A 142 -43.05 0.57 -12.58
CA LYS A 142 -43.86 1.45 -11.72
C LYS A 142 -44.37 2.70 -12.45
N ARG A 143 -43.54 3.31 -13.31
CA ARG A 143 -43.96 4.46 -14.13
C ARG A 143 -45.02 4.07 -15.16
N LYS A 144 -44.89 2.91 -15.80
CA LYS A 144 -45.87 2.40 -16.79
C LYS A 144 -47.22 2.09 -16.15
N VAL A 145 -47.25 1.52 -14.94
CA VAL A 145 -48.49 1.30 -14.17
C VAL A 145 -49.14 2.63 -13.75
N ASN A 146 -48.36 3.69 -13.52
CA ASN A 146 -48.89 5.00 -13.14
C ASN A 146 -49.26 5.91 -14.33
N SER A 147 -48.93 5.57 -15.58
CA SER A 147 -49.11 6.44 -16.75
C SER A 147 -50.13 5.95 -17.79
N GLY A 148 -50.82 4.83 -17.59
CA GLY A 148 -51.82 4.34 -18.54
C GLY A 148 -52.69 3.27 -17.93
N GLY A 149 -54.00 3.46 -18.05
CA GLY A 149 -55.06 2.68 -17.42
C GLY A 149 -55.11 1.20 -17.84
N ASP A 150 -55.91 0.50 -17.04
CA ASP A 150 -56.39 -0.88 -17.14
C ASP A 150 -56.54 -1.41 -18.58
N GLU A 151 -56.04 -2.63 -18.80
CA GLU A 151 -56.73 -3.72 -19.53
C GLU A 151 -55.76 -4.91 -19.74
N ASN A 152 -55.92 -5.90 -18.86
CA ASN A 152 -55.86 -7.34 -19.11
C ASN A 152 -54.95 -7.90 -20.25
N GLN A 153 -53.76 -8.39 -19.91
CA GLN A 153 -53.23 -9.65 -20.47
C GLN A 153 -52.47 -10.42 -19.39
N LYS A 154 -53.13 -11.47 -18.89
CA LYS A 154 -52.47 -12.72 -18.49
C LYS A 154 -51.80 -13.28 -19.75
N ASP A 155 -50.48 -13.30 -19.82
CA ASP A 155 -49.74 -14.53 -20.12
C ASP A 155 -48.22 -14.33 -20.14
N ALA A 156 -47.57 -15.42 -19.75
CA ALA A 156 -46.22 -15.84 -20.08
C ALA A 156 -45.01 -15.10 -19.49
N SER A 157 -44.18 -15.94 -18.84
CA SER A 157 -42.76 -15.73 -18.55
C SER A 157 -42.44 -14.81 -17.38
N SER A 158 -42.89 -15.23 -16.19
CA SER A 158 -42.04 -15.14 -15.00
C SER A 158 -40.86 -16.10 -15.20
N GLY A 159 -39.92 -15.71 -16.07
CA GLY A 159 -38.58 -16.27 -16.11
C GLY A 159 -37.91 -15.97 -14.78
N ASP A 160 -38.19 -16.84 -13.83
CA ASP A 160 -37.31 -17.16 -12.71
C ASP A 160 -36.04 -17.74 -13.35
N ASP A 161 -35.18 -16.86 -13.87
CA ASP A 161 -33.80 -17.21 -14.17
C ASP A 161 -33.17 -17.53 -12.81
N GLY A 162 -33.19 -18.82 -12.49
CA GLY A 162 -32.42 -19.42 -11.42
C GLY A 162 -30.97 -18.99 -11.58
N ASP A 163 -30.56 -18.05 -10.74
CA ASP A 163 -29.16 -17.72 -10.53
C ASP A 163 -28.63 -18.85 -9.63
N THR A 164 -28.33 -19.98 -10.27
CA THR A 164 -27.51 -21.03 -9.67
C THR A 164 -26.18 -20.37 -9.32
N ASP A 165 -26.07 -19.99 -8.06
CA ASP A 165 -24.83 -19.61 -7.39
C ASP A 165 -23.92 -20.84 -7.41
N ASN A 166 -23.29 -21.10 -8.56
CA ASN A 166 -22.20 -22.06 -8.63
C ASN A 166 -21.04 -21.40 -7.91
N GLY A 167 -20.92 -21.72 -6.62
CA GLY A 167 -19.82 -21.36 -5.75
C GLY A 167 -18.53 -22.03 -6.22
N GLU A 168 -18.03 -21.60 -7.37
CA GLU A 168 -16.64 -21.79 -7.78
C GLU A 168 -15.78 -20.76 -7.03
N ASP A 169 -15.74 -20.92 -5.70
CA ASP A 169 -14.55 -20.56 -4.92
C ASP A 169 -13.54 -21.69 -5.16
N GLU A 170 -12.95 -21.69 -6.36
CA GLU A 170 -11.73 -22.44 -6.65
C GLU A 170 -10.61 -21.83 -5.81
N ALA A 171 -10.13 -22.65 -4.89
CA ALA A 171 -8.90 -22.47 -4.16
C ALA A 171 -7.73 -22.39 -5.15
N THR A 172 -6.97 -21.29 -5.11
CA THR A 172 -5.51 -21.26 -5.31
C THR A 172 -4.95 -19.90 -4.93
#